data_AF-A0A945NKS3-F1
#
_entry.id   AF-A0A945NKS3-F1
#
_cell.length_a   1.000
_cell.length_b   1.000
_cell.length_c   1.000
_cell.angle_alpha   90.00
_cell.angle_beta   90.00
_cell.angle_gamma   90.00
#
_symmetry.space_group_name_H-M   'P 1'
#
loop_
_entity.id
_entity.type
_entity.pdbx_description
1 polymer ?
#
loop_
_entity_poly.entity_id
_entity_poly.type
_entity_poly.pdbx_seq_one_letter_code
_entity_poly.pdbx_strand_id
1 'polypeptide(L)'
;MNAQTIEIREEETRPLVRGFTLDSEGTYCKESAIQYEQRSVQGITAHVLRMHITDPSPQILNVYNNRVGVWKGGEQRKQNFLEKITRIIIEESPGIFFSRNARAHMSLMPHAVRETLTVELWVNDALELIHGPYIQHTRLVSELRLGFGDLKEQLRLDSGYFPDMIKGLVAFAEKLCAAQVKKGVSTSKKVEHLYAKYHANISEEDFVDLASSVVGEVSVFFNSVLSEYCKKKDVPILYRNVGKKTTKEVVENVATMYKWAQYLPKTLQQLFSSKLISTRSTVKEVEAYECAKESDMFYSTLPVCHAGLRLPQYAAFGAPLRCPVSLINFLQLSAVALDKEMPFSITDLGGLSNHINAHI
;
A
#
# COMPACT_ATOMS: atom_id res chain seq x y z
N MET A 1 -31.75 43.14 -3.21
CA MET A 1 -31.35 41.91 -3.91
C MET A 1 -30.56 41.07 -2.92
N ASN A 2 -31.14 39.96 -2.44
CA ASN A 2 -30.44 39.06 -1.54
C ASN A 2 -29.48 38.21 -2.35
N ALA A 3 -28.18 38.39 -2.14
CA ALA A 3 -27.17 37.46 -2.62
C ALA A 3 -27.41 36.13 -1.92
N GLN A 4 -27.95 35.14 -2.65
CA GLN A 4 -27.94 33.76 -2.20
C GLN A 4 -26.47 33.33 -2.18
N THR A 5 -25.89 33.27 -0.98
CA THR A 5 -24.65 32.54 -0.73
C THR A 5 -24.92 31.09 -1.13
N ILE A 6 -24.45 30.69 -2.30
CA ILE A 6 -24.43 29.28 -2.69
C ILE A 6 -23.42 28.64 -1.74
N GLU A 7 -23.91 28.01 -0.66
CA GLU A 7 -23.11 27.06 0.11
C GLU A 7 -22.78 25.89 -0.83
N ILE A 8 -21.63 25.98 -1.49
CA ILE A 8 -21.05 24.84 -2.20
C ILE A 8 -20.73 23.81 -1.10
N ARG A 9 -21.56 22.77 -1.00
CA ARG A 9 -21.28 21.63 -0.12
C ARG A 9 -19.97 21.01 -0.60
N GLU A 10 -18.95 20.93 0.27
CA GLU A 10 -17.65 20.30 -0.02
C GLU A 10 -17.77 18.87 -0.60
N GLU A 11 -18.94 18.23 -0.45
CA GLU A 11 -19.27 16.91 -1.02
C GLU A 11 -19.47 16.91 -2.55
N GLU A 12 -19.81 18.04 -3.16
CA GLU A 12 -20.07 18.13 -4.62
C GLU A 12 -18.81 18.48 -5.44
N THR A 13 -17.70 18.87 -4.80
CA THR A 13 -16.47 19.31 -5.49
C THR A 13 -15.39 18.23 -5.59
N ARG A 14 -15.58 17.03 -5.01
CA ARG A 14 -14.59 15.95 -5.09
C ARG A 14 -14.55 15.36 -6.51
N PRO A 15 -13.36 15.12 -7.08
CA PRO A 15 -13.26 14.57 -8.42
C PRO A 15 -13.82 13.14 -8.47
N LEU A 16 -14.59 12.86 -9.52
CA LEU A 16 -15.09 11.53 -9.82
C LEU A 16 -14.01 10.76 -10.59
N VAL A 17 -13.52 9.68 -10.00
CA VAL A 17 -12.47 8.80 -10.57
C VAL A 17 -13.05 7.44 -10.93
N ARG A 18 -12.32 6.70 -11.77
CA ARG A 18 -12.73 5.39 -12.30
C ARG A 18 -11.60 4.39 -12.11
N GLY A 19 -11.95 3.12 -12.01
CA GLY A 19 -11.01 2.01 -11.86
C GLY A 19 -11.75 0.69 -11.70
N PHE A 20 -11.01 -0.39 -11.54
CA PHE A 20 -11.57 -1.72 -11.33
C PHE A 20 -11.01 -2.35 -10.06
N THR A 21 -11.77 -3.22 -9.41
CA THR A 21 -11.25 -4.04 -8.32
C THR A 21 -10.72 -5.35 -8.89
N LEU A 22 -9.61 -5.86 -8.36
CA LEU A 22 -9.07 -7.18 -8.70
C LEU A 22 -8.73 -7.90 -7.40
N ASP A 23 -9.49 -8.95 -7.10
CA ASP A 23 -9.45 -9.62 -5.81
C ASP A 23 -9.71 -11.11 -5.97
N SER A 24 -9.41 -11.90 -4.93
CA SER A 24 -9.88 -13.28 -4.89
C SER A 24 -11.42 -13.34 -4.86
N GLU A 25 -11.95 -14.45 -5.37
CA GLU A 25 -13.36 -14.75 -5.58
C GLU A 25 -14.14 -14.64 -4.25
N GLY A 26 -13.53 -15.12 -3.16
CA GLY A 26 -14.08 -15.10 -1.81
C GLY A 26 -13.97 -13.76 -1.08
N THR A 27 -13.31 -12.74 -1.65
CA THR A 27 -13.17 -11.45 -1.00
C THR A 27 -14.52 -10.72 -0.95
N TYR A 28 -15.10 -10.62 0.24
CA TYR A 28 -16.41 -10.01 0.46
C TYR A 28 -16.42 -8.49 0.33
N CYS A 29 -15.35 -7.83 0.79
CA CYS A 29 -15.26 -6.37 0.84
C CYS A 29 -14.11 -5.90 -0.04
N LYS A 30 -14.41 -5.10 -1.06
CA LYS A 30 -13.42 -4.58 -1.99
C LYS A 30 -12.90 -3.26 -1.47
N GLU A 31 -11.65 -3.24 -1.03
CA GLU A 31 -11.07 -2.09 -0.30
C GLU A 31 -10.24 -1.19 -1.21
N SER A 32 -9.76 -1.72 -2.33
CA SER A 32 -8.92 -1.00 -3.27
C SER A 32 -9.37 -1.25 -4.71
N ALA A 33 -9.37 -0.19 -5.52
CA ALA A 33 -9.48 -0.29 -6.96
C ALA A 33 -8.20 0.24 -7.61
N ILE A 34 -7.88 -0.28 -8.79
CA ILE A 34 -6.70 0.04 -9.56
C ILE A 34 -7.15 0.73 -10.84
N GLN A 35 -6.42 1.78 -11.21
CA GLN A 35 -6.43 2.34 -12.56
C GLN A 35 -4.99 2.47 -13.03
N TYR A 36 -4.72 2.02 -14.26
CA TYR A 36 -3.39 2.03 -14.83
C TYR A 36 -3.41 2.58 -16.25
N GLU A 37 -2.39 3.33 -16.62
CA GLU A 37 -2.15 3.76 -17.99
C GLU A 37 -0.67 4.00 -18.23
N GLN A 38 -0.26 3.94 -19.50
CA GLN A 38 1.07 4.34 -19.93
C GLN A 38 0.95 5.63 -20.75
N ARG A 39 1.77 6.62 -20.41
CA ARG A 39 1.81 7.93 -21.08
C ARG A 39 3.22 8.20 -21.59
N SER A 40 3.34 9.00 -22.64
CA SER A 40 4.61 9.61 -23.02
C SER A 40 4.59 11.07 -22.55
N VAL A 41 5.51 11.44 -21.67
CA VAL A 41 5.69 12.82 -21.20
C VAL A 41 7.08 13.27 -21.56
N GLN A 42 7.20 14.27 -22.43
CA GLN A 42 8.49 14.84 -22.84
C GLN A 42 9.49 13.78 -23.35
N GLY A 43 8.99 12.75 -24.05
CA GLY A 43 9.81 11.65 -24.57
C GLY A 43 10.16 10.57 -23.54
N ILE A 44 9.69 10.67 -22.30
CA ILE A 44 9.84 9.65 -21.26
C ILE A 44 8.55 8.83 -21.18
N THR A 45 8.69 7.50 -21.20
CA THR A 45 7.61 6.59 -20.87
C THR A 45 7.29 6.70 -19.38
N ALA A 46 6.04 7.03 -19.07
CA ALA A 46 5.51 7.12 -17.72
C ALA A 46 4.42 6.07 -17.51
N HIS A 47 4.62 5.19 -16.53
CA HIS A 47 3.62 4.32 -15.94
C HIS A 47 2.85 5.12 -14.89
N VAL A 48 1.56 5.36 -15.13
CA VAL A 48 0.68 6.07 -14.19
C VAL A 48 -0.18 5.05 -13.48
N LEU A 49 0.16 4.76 -12.22
CA LEU A 49 -0.58 3.87 -11.34
C LEU A 49 -1.42 4.69 -10.38
N ARG A 50 -2.74 4.46 -10.37
CA ARG A 50 -3.66 5.01 -9.38
C ARG A 50 -4.23 3.89 -8.54
N MET A 51 -4.07 4.04 -7.23
CA MET A 51 -4.69 3.19 -6.23
C MET A 51 -5.79 4.00 -5.54
N HIS A 52 -7.02 3.52 -5.63
CA HIS A 52 -8.18 4.12 -4.99
C HIS A 52 -8.52 3.28 -3.76
N ILE A 53 -8.19 3.77 -2.57
CA ILE A 53 -8.45 3.06 -1.32
C ILE A 53 -9.76 3.58 -0.74
N THR A 54 -10.68 2.69 -0.38
CA THR A 54 -11.93 3.04 0.30
C THR A 54 -11.65 3.88 1.54
N ASP A 55 -12.42 4.97 1.72
CA ASP A 55 -12.28 5.87 2.84
C ASP A 55 -13.21 5.46 3.99
N PRO A 56 -12.70 4.81 5.07
CA PRO A 56 -13.49 4.50 6.24
C PRO A 56 -13.78 5.70 7.13
N SER A 57 -13.15 6.86 6.88
CA SER A 57 -13.24 8.01 7.77
C SER A 57 -14.68 8.46 8.02
N PRO A 58 -15.61 8.50 7.04
CA PRO A 58 -17.01 8.85 7.32
C PRO A 58 -17.69 7.89 8.30
N GLN A 59 -17.39 6.59 8.24
CA GLN A 59 -17.94 5.60 9.17
C GLN A 59 -17.27 5.66 10.54
N ILE A 60 -15.97 5.92 10.59
CA ILE A 60 -15.25 6.16 11.84
C ILE A 60 -15.76 7.44 12.48
N LEU A 61 -15.95 8.53 11.73
CA LEU A 61 -16.52 9.78 12.22
C LEU A 61 -17.99 9.60 12.62
N ASN A 62 -18.80 8.83 11.91
CA ASN A 62 -20.18 8.56 12.35
C ASN A 62 -20.24 7.72 13.64
N VAL A 63 -19.25 6.84 13.87
CA VAL A 63 -19.15 6.04 15.09
C VAL A 63 -18.47 6.82 16.24
N TYR A 64 -17.56 7.75 15.93
CA TYR A 64 -16.64 8.34 16.90
C TYR A 64 -16.63 9.88 16.97
N ASN A 65 -17.35 10.61 16.08
CA ASN A 65 -18.05 11.89 16.33
C ASN A 65 -18.61 12.67 15.11
N ASN A 66 -19.72 13.37 15.34
CA ASN A 66 -20.12 14.55 14.58
C ASN A 66 -18.93 15.51 14.32
N ARG A 67 -18.60 15.63 13.03
CA ARG A 67 -17.79 16.66 12.36
C ARG A 67 -16.28 16.70 12.69
N VAL A 68 -15.54 16.16 11.72
CA VAL A 68 -14.21 16.52 11.21
C VAL A 68 -13.58 17.76 11.86
N GLY A 69 -12.40 17.59 12.46
CA GLY A 69 -11.47 18.70 12.73
C GLY A 69 -10.63 18.55 13.99
N VAL A 70 -11.17 17.97 15.05
CA VAL A 70 -10.50 17.69 16.32
C VAL A 70 -11.31 16.56 16.96
N TRP A 71 -10.71 15.62 17.69
CA TRP A 71 -11.46 14.69 18.54
C TRP A 71 -12.22 15.49 19.63
N LYS A 72 -13.36 16.11 19.28
CA LYS A 72 -14.21 16.84 20.24
C LYS A 72 -14.85 15.83 21.17
N GLY A 73 -14.17 15.54 22.27
CA GLY A 73 -14.53 14.50 23.25
C GLY A 73 -13.35 14.01 24.11
N GLY A 74 -12.12 14.48 23.85
CA GLY A 74 -10.98 14.27 24.74
C GLY A 74 -10.38 12.85 24.74
N GLU A 75 -9.36 12.66 25.57
CA GLU A 75 -8.53 11.45 25.70
C GLU A 75 -9.38 10.17 25.88
N GLN A 76 -10.54 10.24 26.52
CA GLN A 76 -11.43 9.09 26.73
C GLN A 76 -11.94 8.45 25.43
N ARG A 77 -12.28 9.24 24.39
CA ARG A 77 -12.78 8.66 23.12
C ARG A 77 -11.67 8.04 22.29
N LYS A 78 -10.49 8.63 22.36
CA LYS A 78 -9.26 8.07 21.81
C LYS A 78 -8.94 6.75 22.51
N GLN A 79 -8.98 6.70 23.85
CA GLN A 79 -8.83 5.44 24.60
C GLN A 79 -9.89 4.40 24.21
N ASN A 80 -11.17 4.76 24.08
CA ASN A 80 -12.20 3.80 23.63
C ASN A 80 -11.95 3.28 22.19
N PHE A 81 -11.43 4.14 21.30
CA PHE A 81 -11.05 3.73 19.94
C PHE A 81 -9.83 2.80 19.95
N LEU A 82 -8.83 3.11 20.78
CA LEU A 82 -7.66 2.28 21.02
C LEU A 82 -8.06 0.91 21.60
N GLU A 83 -8.85 0.89 22.67
CA GLU A 83 -9.41 -0.32 23.29
C GLU A 83 -10.22 -1.17 22.30
N LYS A 84 -10.95 -0.55 21.38
CA LYS A 84 -11.70 -1.30 20.36
C LYS A 84 -10.80 -1.83 19.25
N ILE A 85 -9.79 -1.08 18.79
CA ILE A 85 -8.76 -1.60 17.89
C ILE A 85 -8.05 -2.79 18.54
N THR A 86 -7.64 -2.64 19.80
CA THR A 86 -7.09 -3.67 20.68
C THR A 86 -8.00 -4.91 20.71
N ARG A 87 -9.28 -4.75 21.02
CA ARG A 87 -10.22 -5.87 21.09
C ARG A 87 -10.38 -6.58 19.76
N ILE A 88 -10.40 -5.85 18.65
CA ILE A 88 -10.52 -6.42 17.30
C ILE A 88 -9.25 -7.18 16.89
N ILE A 89 -8.08 -6.75 17.35
CA ILE A 89 -6.81 -7.49 17.15
C ILE A 89 -6.82 -8.82 17.93
N ILE A 90 -7.47 -8.85 19.10
CA ILE A 90 -7.41 -9.97 20.06
C ILE A 90 -8.57 -10.99 19.91
N GLU A 91 -9.81 -10.54 19.73
CA GLU A 91 -11.01 -11.34 20.01
C GLU A 91 -11.74 -11.88 18.78
N GLU A 92 -11.56 -11.32 17.58
CA GLU A 92 -12.29 -11.75 16.38
C GLU A 92 -11.34 -12.29 15.30
N SER A 93 -11.78 -13.34 14.61
CA SER A 93 -11.12 -13.88 13.41
C SER A 93 -10.57 -12.76 12.51
N PRO A 94 -9.41 -12.96 11.85
CA PRO A 94 -8.69 -11.89 11.19
C PRO A 94 -9.60 -11.06 10.27
N GLY A 95 -9.84 -9.80 10.66
CA GLY A 95 -9.97 -8.71 9.71
C GLY A 95 -11.33 -8.05 9.52
N ILE A 96 -12.04 -7.65 10.57
CA ILE A 96 -13.29 -6.88 10.39
C ILE A 96 -13.45 -5.75 11.42
N PHE A 97 -13.08 -4.52 11.07
CA PHE A 97 -13.30 -3.32 11.93
C PHE A 97 -14.76 -2.87 12.00
N PHE A 98 -15.54 -3.25 11.00
CA PHE A 98 -16.81 -2.64 10.68
C PHE A 98 -17.89 -3.70 10.55
N SER A 99 -19.11 -3.37 10.99
CA SER A 99 -20.26 -4.25 10.83
C SER A 99 -20.41 -4.67 9.36
N ARG A 100 -21.03 -5.83 9.11
CA ARG A 100 -21.28 -6.32 7.75
C ARG A 100 -21.95 -5.26 6.87
N ASN A 101 -22.91 -4.51 7.43
CA ASN A 101 -23.60 -3.43 6.73
C ASN A 101 -22.67 -2.27 6.41
N ALA A 102 -21.88 -1.80 7.39
CA ALA A 102 -20.91 -0.73 7.17
C ALA A 102 -19.88 -1.11 6.08
N ARG A 103 -19.40 -2.36 6.08
CA ARG A 103 -18.52 -2.88 5.01
C ARG A 103 -19.20 -2.89 3.65
N ALA A 104 -20.45 -3.33 3.55
CA ALA A 104 -21.18 -3.29 2.28
C ALA A 104 -21.32 -1.86 1.73
N HIS A 105 -21.48 -0.87 2.62
CA HIS A 105 -21.54 0.55 2.25
C HIS A 105 -20.18 1.15 1.86
N MET A 106 -19.06 0.61 2.33
CA MET A 106 -17.71 1.09 1.99
C MET A 106 -17.05 0.29 0.86
N SER A 107 -17.48 -0.95 0.65
CA SER A 107 -16.98 -1.81 -0.42
C SER A 107 -17.13 -1.12 -1.78
N LEU A 108 -16.07 -1.13 -2.57
CA LEU A 108 -15.97 -0.53 -3.90
C LEU A 108 -16.72 -1.36 -4.95
N MET A 109 -18.03 -1.54 -4.72
CA MET A 109 -18.92 -2.29 -5.59
C MET A 109 -19.09 -1.60 -6.94
N PRO A 110 -19.23 -2.35 -8.05
CA PRO A 110 -19.43 -1.78 -9.38
C PRO A 110 -20.62 -0.82 -9.42
N HIS A 111 -20.45 0.28 -10.15
CA HIS A 111 -21.44 1.35 -10.40
C HIS A 111 -21.92 2.10 -9.15
N ALA A 112 -21.39 1.78 -7.97
CA ALA A 112 -21.69 2.49 -6.75
C ALA A 112 -20.63 3.57 -6.49
N VAL A 113 -21.09 4.78 -6.22
CA VAL A 113 -20.20 5.87 -5.79
C VAL A 113 -19.69 5.58 -4.38
N ARG A 114 -18.37 5.65 -4.19
CA ARG A 114 -17.72 5.47 -2.89
C ARG A 114 -16.68 6.55 -2.65
N GLU A 115 -16.57 6.98 -1.40
CA GLU A 115 -15.48 7.85 -0.97
C GLU A 115 -14.17 7.06 -0.94
N THR A 116 -13.12 7.65 -1.49
CA THR A 116 -11.80 7.04 -1.55
C THR A 116 -10.70 8.06 -1.29
N LEU A 117 -9.57 7.57 -0.79
CA LEU A 117 -8.28 8.25 -0.92
C LEU A 117 -7.61 7.71 -2.19
N THR A 118 -7.45 8.56 -3.19
CA THR A 118 -6.70 8.22 -4.40
C THR A 118 -5.26 8.62 -4.24
N VAL A 119 -4.37 7.68 -4.52
CA VAL A 119 -2.94 7.90 -4.61
C VAL A 119 -2.50 7.63 -6.05
N GLU A 120 -1.97 8.64 -6.70
CA GLU A 120 -1.46 8.59 -8.07
C GLU A 120 0.07 8.64 -8.06
N LEU A 121 0.68 7.65 -8.70
CA LEU A 121 2.12 7.47 -8.84
C LEU A 121 2.49 7.52 -10.31
N TRP A 122 3.43 8.39 -10.67
CA TRP A 122 4.00 8.44 -12.02
C TRP A 122 5.42 7.89 -11.95
N VAL A 123 5.65 6.82 -12.69
CA VAL A 123 6.84 5.99 -12.57
C VAL A 123 7.48 5.82 -13.95
N ASN A 124 8.78 6.06 -14.08
CA ASN A 124 9.48 5.82 -15.34
C ASN A 124 9.79 4.33 -15.56
N ASP A 125 10.37 3.98 -16.72
CA ASP A 125 10.77 2.61 -17.03
C ASP A 125 11.81 2.01 -16.07
N ALA A 126 12.57 2.86 -15.36
CA ALA A 126 13.53 2.45 -14.34
C ALA A 126 12.86 2.22 -12.96
N LEU A 127 11.53 2.27 -12.89
CA LEU A 127 10.73 2.17 -11.66
C LEU A 127 10.98 3.32 -10.67
N GLU A 128 11.38 4.49 -11.18
CA GLU A 128 11.62 5.68 -10.39
C GLU A 128 10.44 6.65 -10.52
N LEU A 129 10.09 7.31 -9.41
CA LEU A 129 9.07 8.34 -9.41
C LEU A 129 9.51 9.55 -10.25
N ILE A 130 8.67 9.97 -11.18
CA ILE A 130 8.86 11.20 -11.98
C ILE A 130 8.64 12.44 -11.10
N HIS A 131 7.68 12.35 -10.18
CA HIS A 131 7.41 13.34 -9.14
C HIS A 131 6.87 12.63 -7.89
N GLY A 132 6.74 13.38 -6.78
CA GLY A 132 6.14 12.84 -5.56
C GLY A 132 4.72 12.29 -5.78
N PRO A 133 4.25 11.36 -4.93
CA PRO A 133 2.87 10.88 -4.98
C PRO A 133 1.86 12.02 -4.91
N TYR A 134 0.84 11.99 -5.77
CA TYR A 134 -0.32 12.86 -5.60
C TYR A 134 -1.37 12.12 -4.80
N ILE A 135 -1.80 12.72 -3.69
CA ILE A 135 -2.72 12.10 -2.73
C ILE A 135 -3.91 13.04 -2.57
N GLN A 136 -5.10 12.54 -2.85
CA GLN A 136 -6.31 13.34 -2.83
C GLN A 136 -7.53 12.53 -2.42
N HIS A 137 -8.47 13.18 -1.73
CA HIS A 137 -9.80 12.62 -1.53
C HIS A 137 -10.60 12.70 -2.82
N THR A 138 -11.23 11.59 -3.18
CA THR A 138 -11.96 11.45 -4.43
C THR A 138 -13.24 10.65 -4.22
N ARG A 139 -14.11 10.65 -5.22
CA ARG A 139 -15.23 9.73 -5.31
C ARG A 139 -14.96 8.73 -6.42
N LEU A 140 -14.90 7.44 -6.10
CA LEU A 140 -14.75 6.38 -7.10
C LEU A 140 -16.13 5.90 -7.54
N VAL A 141 -16.31 5.74 -8.86
CA VAL A 141 -17.28 4.80 -9.42
C VAL A 141 -16.47 3.61 -9.94
N SER A 142 -16.55 2.49 -9.21
CA SER A 142 -15.91 1.26 -9.66
C SER A 142 -16.59 0.79 -10.94
N GLU A 143 -15.83 0.60 -12.01
CA GLU A 143 -16.40 0.25 -13.30
C GLU A 143 -16.71 -1.24 -13.37
N LEU A 144 -15.84 -2.05 -12.76
CA LEU A 144 -15.87 -3.50 -12.80
C LEU A 144 -15.34 -4.06 -11.49
N ARG A 145 -15.89 -5.23 -11.15
CA ARG A 145 -15.33 -6.12 -10.15
C ARG A 145 -14.76 -7.32 -10.89
N LEU A 146 -13.45 -7.49 -10.81
CA LEU A 146 -12.76 -8.67 -11.33
C LEU A 146 -12.36 -9.59 -10.18
N GLY A 147 -12.71 -10.86 -10.32
CA GLY A 147 -12.07 -11.98 -9.64
C GLY A 147 -10.69 -12.25 -10.24
N PHE A 148 -9.88 -13.04 -9.54
CA PHE A 148 -8.59 -13.51 -10.07
C PHE A 148 -8.79 -14.42 -11.29
N GLY A 149 -9.85 -15.23 -11.33
CA GLY A 149 -10.23 -16.04 -12.47
C GLY A 149 -10.62 -15.22 -13.71
N ASP A 150 -11.13 -14.00 -13.53
CA ASP A 150 -11.58 -13.13 -14.63
C ASP A 150 -10.39 -12.56 -15.43
N LEU A 151 -9.18 -12.57 -14.85
CA LEU A 151 -7.97 -12.04 -15.50
C LEU A 151 -7.70 -12.72 -16.85
N LYS A 152 -8.00 -14.02 -16.94
CA LYS A 152 -7.86 -14.81 -18.17
C LYS A 152 -8.68 -14.20 -19.32
N GLU A 153 -9.96 -13.96 -19.08
CA GLU A 153 -10.86 -13.45 -20.12
C GLU A 153 -10.44 -12.05 -20.58
N GLN A 154 -10.02 -11.21 -19.63
CA GLN A 154 -9.57 -9.85 -19.93
C GLN A 154 -8.25 -9.80 -20.73
N LEU A 155 -7.38 -10.82 -20.57
CA LEU A 155 -6.09 -10.87 -21.28
C LEU A 155 -6.17 -11.57 -22.64
N ARG A 156 -7.07 -12.54 -22.82
CA ARG A 156 -7.19 -13.33 -24.06
C ARG A 156 -8.12 -12.68 -25.09
N LEU A 157 -9.18 -12.03 -24.64
CA LEU A 157 -10.13 -11.38 -25.52
C LEU A 157 -9.67 -9.94 -25.69
N ASP A 158 -9.15 -9.56 -26.86
CA ASP A 158 -8.92 -8.16 -27.24
C ASP A 158 -10.22 -7.30 -27.18
N SER A 159 -11.35 -7.93 -26.85
CA SER A 159 -12.66 -7.34 -26.58
C SER A 159 -13.01 -7.21 -25.09
N GLY A 160 -12.04 -7.35 -24.17
CA GLY A 160 -12.26 -7.10 -22.74
C GLY A 160 -12.74 -5.67 -22.48
N TYR A 161 -13.19 -5.37 -21.26
CA TYR A 161 -13.66 -4.01 -20.94
C TYR A 161 -12.50 -2.99 -20.88
N PHE A 162 -11.31 -3.43 -20.44
CA PHE A 162 -10.10 -2.61 -20.38
C PHE A 162 -8.82 -3.41 -20.72
N PRO A 163 -8.71 -4.00 -21.92
CA PRO A 163 -7.64 -4.92 -22.26
C PRO A 163 -6.26 -4.27 -22.16
N ASP A 164 -6.11 -3.03 -22.65
CA ASP A 164 -4.83 -2.30 -22.60
C ASP A 164 -4.41 -1.94 -21.18
N MET A 165 -5.37 -1.56 -20.33
CA MET A 165 -5.11 -1.24 -18.92
C MET A 165 -4.62 -2.48 -18.17
N ILE A 166 -5.30 -3.61 -18.36
CA ILE A 166 -4.99 -4.86 -17.65
C ILE A 166 -3.68 -5.44 -18.16
N LYS A 167 -3.47 -5.52 -19.49
CA LYS A 167 -2.19 -5.95 -20.08
C LYS A 167 -1.04 -5.06 -19.61
N GLY A 168 -1.26 -3.74 -19.59
CA GLY A 168 -0.30 -2.77 -19.10
C GLY A 168 0.04 -2.97 -17.61
N LEU A 169 -0.97 -3.24 -16.77
CA LEU A 169 -0.78 -3.51 -15.35
C LEU A 169 0.02 -4.81 -15.13
N VAL A 170 -0.28 -5.87 -15.88
CA VAL A 170 0.46 -7.15 -15.82
C VAL A 170 1.92 -6.93 -16.23
N ALA A 171 2.18 -6.23 -17.33
CA ALA A 171 3.54 -5.92 -17.76
C ALA A 171 4.29 -5.04 -16.75
N PHE A 172 3.60 -4.10 -16.09
CA PHE A 172 4.19 -3.30 -15.02
C PHE A 172 4.52 -4.16 -13.80
N ALA A 173 3.62 -5.05 -13.38
CA ALA A 173 3.85 -5.98 -12.27
C ALA A 173 4.99 -6.98 -12.55
N GLU A 174 5.15 -7.42 -13.80
CA GLU A 174 6.30 -8.20 -14.24
C GLU A 174 7.62 -7.42 -14.06
N LYS A 175 7.67 -6.14 -14.45
CA LYS A 175 8.84 -5.27 -14.21
C LYS A 175 9.15 -5.14 -12.72
N LEU A 176 8.13 -4.96 -11.88
CA LEU A 176 8.28 -4.92 -10.42
C LEU A 176 8.87 -6.24 -9.89
N CYS A 177 8.34 -7.38 -10.33
CA CYS A 177 8.82 -8.70 -9.94
C CYS A 177 10.29 -8.91 -10.32
N ALA A 178 10.66 -8.60 -11.56
CA ALA A 178 12.04 -8.68 -12.04
C ALA A 178 12.99 -7.81 -11.20
N ALA A 179 12.54 -6.63 -10.76
CA ALA A 179 13.31 -5.79 -9.85
C ALA A 179 13.47 -6.42 -8.45
N GLN A 180 12.44 -7.09 -7.92
CA GLN A 180 12.53 -7.83 -6.65
C GLN A 180 13.45 -9.06 -6.75
N VAL A 181 13.41 -9.80 -7.85
CA VAL A 181 14.31 -10.94 -8.11
C VAL A 181 15.77 -10.46 -8.15
N LYS A 182 16.06 -9.36 -8.84
CA LYS A 182 17.40 -8.74 -8.86
C LYS A 182 17.88 -8.31 -7.48
N LYS A 183 16.96 -7.88 -6.61
CA LYS A 183 17.27 -7.59 -5.19
C LYS A 183 17.51 -8.85 -4.37
N GLY A 184 17.11 -10.03 -4.85
CA GLY A 184 17.26 -11.33 -4.19
C GLY A 184 16.10 -11.72 -3.27
N VAL A 185 14.90 -11.17 -3.49
CA VAL A 185 13.69 -11.60 -2.77
C VAL A 185 13.31 -13.01 -3.22
N SER A 186 13.29 -13.98 -2.29
CA SER A 186 13.14 -15.40 -2.65
C SER A 186 11.75 -15.78 -3.16
N THR A 187 10.69 -15.14 -2.65
CA THR A 187 9.32 -15.38 -3.08
C THR A 187 9.10 -14.93 -4.53
N SER A 188 9.76 -13.86 -4.95
CA SER A 188 9.64 -13.32 -6.31
C SER A 188 10.20 -14.26 -7.39
N LYS A 189 11.15 -15.15 -7.07
CA LYS A 189 11.61 -16.17 -8.03
C LYS A 189 10.53 -17.17 -8.41
N LYS A 190 9.65 -17.52 -7.47
CA LYS A 190 8.50 -18.38 -7.76
C LYS A 190 7.48 -17.65 -8.64
N VAL A 191 7.29 -16.36 -8.37
CA VAL A 191 6.40 -15.49 -9.14
C VAL A 191 6.94 -15.22 -10.55
N GLU A 192 8.24 -15.03 -10.72
CA GLU A 192 8.90 -14.85 -12.03
C GLU A 192 8.59 -16.00 -12.98
N HIS A 193 8.49 -17.23 -12.46
CA HIS A 193 8.08 -18.37 -13.26
C HIS A 193 6.65 -18.27 -13.80
N LEU A 194 5.72 -17.63 -13.07
CA LEU A 194 4.35 -17.39 -13.55
C LEU A 194 4.33 -16.41 -14.72
N TYR A 195 5.14 -15.33 -14.66
CA TYR A 195 5.28 -14.39 -15.78
C TYR A 195 5.95 -15.06 -17.00
N ALA A 196 6.97 -15.89 -16.78
CA ALA A 196 7.57 -16.67 -17.88
C ALA A 196 6.56 -17.63 -18.54
N LYS A 197 5.74 -18.32 -17.74
CA LYS A 197 4.63 -19.16 -18.25
C LYS A 197 3.60 -18.34 -19.02
N TYR A 198 3.25 -17.14 -18.55
CA TYR A 198 2.33 -16.24 -19.24
C TYR A 198 2.75 -15.97 -20.68
N HIS A 199 4.04 -15.69 -20.91
CA HIS A 199 4.58 -15.50 -22.27
C HIS A 199 4.69 -16.80 -23.08
N ALA A 200 4.78 -17.96 -22.42
CA ALA A 200 4.98 -19.27 -23.04
C ALA A 200 3.70 -20.12 -23.20
N ASN A 201 2.51 -19.54 -22.94
CA ASN A 201 1.19 -20.18 -22.82
C ASN A 201 0.91 -20.77 -21.42
N ILE A 202 0.32 -19.93 -20.56
CA ILE A 202 -0.04 -20.23 -19.17
C ILE A 202 -1.30 -21.11 -19.06
N SER A 203 -1.32 -22.00 -18.07
CA SER A 203 -2.47 -22.85 -17.77
C SER A 203 -3.63 -22.07 -17.16
N GLU A 204 -4.82 -22.67 -17.14
CA GLU A 204 -6.03 -22.09 -16.54
C GLU A 204 -5.87 -21.82 -15.04
N GLU A 205 -5.28 -22.77 -14.32
CA GLU A 205 -5.07 -22.67 -12.86
C GLU A 205 -4.02 -21.61 -12.51
N ASP A 206 -2.98 -21.47 -13.33
CA ASP A 206 -1.92 -20.49 -13.13
C ASP A 206 -2.39 -19.03 -13.33
N PHE A 207 -3.54 -18.75 -13.98
CA PHE A 207 -4.06 -17.37 -14.12
C PHE A 207 -4.49 -16.76 -12.79
N VAL A 208 -5.05 -17.58 -11.88
CA VAL A 208 -5.45 -17.11 -10.55
C VAL A 208 -4.21 -16.71 -9.75
N ASP A 209 -3.15 -17.52 -9.83
CA ASP A 209 -1.86 -17.24 -9.20
C ASP A 209 -1.16 -16.03 -9.83
N LEU A 210 -1.28 -15.86 -11.15
CA LEU A 210 -0.80 -14.66 -11.85
C LEU A 210 -1.54 -13.41 -11.35
N ALA A 211 -2.87 -13.43 -11.25
CA ALA A 211 -3.65 -12.30 -10.75
C ALA A 211 -3.30 -11.94 -9.31
N SER A 212 -3.17 -12.95 -8.45
CA SER A 212 -2.69 -12.80 -7.07
C SER A 212 -1.29 -12.17 -7.02
N SER A 213 -0.40 -12.61 -7.91
CA SER A 213 0.97 -12.08 -8.02
C SER A 213 1.00 -10.63 -8.51
N VAL A 214 0.17 -10.27 -9.49
CA VAL A 214 0.04 -8.89 -9.99
C VAL A 214 -0.39 -7.96 -8.85
N VAL A 215 -1.45 -8.32 -8.11
CA VAL A 215 -1.91 -7.55 -6.95
C VAL A 215 -0.83 -7.47 -5.88
N GLY A 216 -0.11 -8.56 -5.62
CA GLY A 216 0.98 -8.63 -4.64
C GLY A 216 2.13 -7.67 -4.97
N GLU A 217 2.64 -7.71 -6.20
CA GLU A 217 3.74 -6.86 -6.66
C GLU A 217 3.36 -5.37 -6.64
N VAL A 218 2.17 -5.04 -7.16
CA VAL A 218 1.63 -3.67 -7.16
C VAL A 218 1.44 -3.16 -5.73
N SER A 219 0.90 -4.00 -4.84
CA SER A 219 0.69 -3.64 -3.43
C SER A 219 2.00 -3.39 -2.69
N VAL A 220 3.03 -4.22 -2.90
CA VAL A 220 4.34 -4.03 -2.29
C VAL A 220 4.95 -2.72 -2.77
N PHE A 221 4.97 -2.46 -4.08
CA PHE A 221 5.49 -1.22 -4.65
C PHE A 221 4.77 0.01 -4.10
N PHE A 222 3.43 -0.02 -4.13
CA PHE A 222 2.57 1.04 -3.61
C PHE A 222 2.87 1.39 -2.15
N ASN A 223 2.88 0.37 -1.29
CA ASN A 223 3.14 0.50 0.15
C ASN A 223 4.56 1.00 0.44
N SER A 224 5.56 0.55 -0.36
CA SER A 224 6.94 1.03 -0.26
C SER A 224 7.05 2.53 -0.58
N VAL A 225 6.43 2.97 -1.67
CA VAL A 225 6.43 4.38 -2.08
C VAL A 225 5.78 5.27 -1.04
N LEU A 226 4.62 4.87 -0.51
CA LEU A 226 3.95 5.63 0.55
C LEU A 226 4.74 5.65 1.85
N SER A 227 5.37 4.53 2.22
CA SER A 227 6.25 4.49 3.39
C SER A 227 7.39 5.49 3.27
N GLU A 228 8.02 5.58 2.09
CA GLU A 228 9.07 6.56 1.79
C GLU A 228 8.55 7.99 1.81
N TYR A 229 7.39 8.24 1.20
CA TYR A 229 6.72 9.54 1.21
C TYR A 229 6.48 10.02 2.64
N CYS A 230 5.87 9.20 3.49
CA CYS A 230 5.59 9.55 4.87
C CYS A 230 6.86 9.88 5.65
N LYS A 231 7.94 9.10 5.46
CA LYS A 231 9.23 9.42 6.07
C LYS A 231 9.80 10.77 5.61
N LYS A 232 9.77 11.05 4.30
CA LYS A 232 10.30 12.31 3.74
C LYS A 232 9.49 13.54 4.14
N LYS A 233 8.22 13.35 4.49
CA LYS A 233 7.29 14.39 4.91
C LYS A 233 7.06 14.44 6.42
N ASP A 234 7.83 13.67 7.18
CA ASP A 234 7.70 13.53 8.64
C ASP A 234 6.27 13.19 9.09
N VAL A 235 5.54 12.41 8.28
CA VAL A 235 4.22 11.90 8.62
C VAL A 235 4.38 10.69 9.55
N PRO A 236 3.97 10.78 10.82
CA PRO A 236 4.08 9.68 11.78
C PRO A 236 3.14 8.54 11.37
N ILE A 237 3.72 7.36 11.15
CA ILE A 237 3.01 6.14 10.75
C ILE A 237 3.56 4.93 11.51
N LEU A 238 2.88 3.78 11.38
CA LEU A 238 3.38 2.48 11.81
C LEU A 238 4.07 1.75 10.65
N TYR A 239 5.37 1.55 10.79
CA TYR A 239 6.17 0.72 9.90
C TYR A 239 5.97 -0.75 10.26
N ARG A 240 5.95 -1.61 9.23
CA ARG A 240 5.96 -3.06 9.35
C ARG A 240 7.39 -3.54 9.12
N ASN A 241 8.03 -3.99 10.18
CA ASN A 241 9.41 -4.42 10.18
C ASN A 241 9.53 -5.93 10.27
N VAL A 242 10.62 -6.46 9.70
CA VAL A 242 11.02 -7.87 9.80
C VAL A 242 12.53 -7.88 10.00
N GLY A 243 12.96 -8.24 11.20
CA GLY A 243 14.37 -8.22 11.62
C GLY A 243 14.51 -8.34 13.15
N LYS A 244 15.73 -8.44 13.67
CA LYS A 244 15.98 -8.57 15.12
C LYS A 244 15.62 -7.26 15.86
N LYS A 245 14.91 -7.37 16.99
CA LYS A 245 14.36 -6.25 17.79
C LYS A 245 15.42 -5.37 18.49
N THR A 246 16.69 -5.76 18.50
CA THR A 246 17.78 -5.14 19.28
C THR A 246 18.45 -3.97 18.56
N THR A 247 18.37 -2.77 19.15
CA THR A 247 18.87 -1.48 18.60
C THR A 247 20.33 -1.50 18.17
N LYS A 248 21.18 -2.31 18.83
CA LYS A 248 22.61 -2.41 18.55
C LYS A 248 22.90 -3.20 17.26
N GLU A 249 22.12 -4.25 17.00
CA GLU A 249 22.21 -5.08 15.79
C GLU A 249 21.36 -4.49 14.65
N VAL A 250 20.30 -3.72 14.96
CA VAL A 250 19.56 -2.89 14.00
C VAL A 250 20.47 -1.82 13.40
N VAL A 251 21.32 -1.17 14.20
CA VAL A 251 22.32 -0.23 13.69
C VAL A 251 23.34 -0.93 12.79
N GLU A 252 23.75 -2.16 13.11
CA GLU A 252 24.63 -2.96 12.24
C GLU A 252 23.93 -3.44 10.95
N ASN A 253 22.66 -3.85 11.02
CA ASN A 253 21.84 -4.24 9.88
C ASN A 253 21.54 -3.05 8.95
N VAL A 254 21.24 -1.89 9.52
CA VAL A 254 21.00 -0.63 8.81
C VAL A 254 22.31 -0.08 8.23
N ALA A 255 23.42 -0.10 8.97
CA ALA A 255 24.74 0.31 8.46
C ALA A 255 25.23 -0.59 7.32
N THR A 256 24.90 -1.89 7.37
CA THR A 256 25.13 -2.84 6.28
C THR A 256 24.26 -2.49 5.08
N MET A 257 22.96 -2.21 5.28
CA MET A 257 22.06 -1.75 4.20
C MET A 257 22.49 -0.42 3.57
N TYR A 258 23.03 0.53 4.33
CA TYR A 258 23.58 1.78 3.79
C TYR A 258 24.89 1.56 2.99
N LYS A 259 25.59 0.42 3.12
CA LYS A 259 26.66 0.05 2.18
C LYS A 259 26.12 -0.55 0.89
N TRP A 260 24.98 -1.25 0.94
CA TRP A 260 24.22 -1.65 -0.25
C TRP A 260 23.56 -0.46 -0.92
N ALA A 261 23.42 0.64 -0.15
CA ALA A 261 23.17 1.97 -0.65
C ALA A 261 24.31 2.56 -1.49
N GLN A 262 25.19 1.64 -1.84
CA GLN A 262 26.24 1.55 -2.79
C GLN A 262 25.94 1.08 -4.22
N TYR A 263 24.72 0.64 -4.64
CA TYR A 263 24.28 -0.22 -5.83
C TYR A 263 23.44 0.22 -7.09
N LEU A 264 22.60 1.26 -7.07
CA LEU A 264 21.41 1.40 -7.95
C LEU A 264 21.52 2.46 -9.09
N PRO A 265 20.50 2.73 -9.95
CA PRO A 265 20.43 3.88 -10.88
C PRO A 265 20.10 5.22 -10.18
N LYS A 266 20.41 6.38 -10.77
CA LYS A 266 20.69 7.65 -10.04
C LYS A 266 19.63 8.17 -9.06
N THR A 267 18.35 7.84 -9.20
CA THR A 267 17.29 8.25 -8.25
C THR A 267 17.20 7.24 -7.09
N LEU A 268 17.37 5.97 -7.41
CA LEU A 268 17.61 4.91 -6.44
C LEU A 268 19.06 4.91 -5.91
N GLN A 269 19.99 5.73 -6.44
CA GLN A 269 21.35 5.96 -5.96
C GLN A 269 21.40 6.87 -4.73
N GLN A 270 20.56 7.89 -4.68
CA GLN A 270 20.48 8.78 -3.51
C GLN A 270 19.77 8.14 -2.32
N LEU A 271 19.10 7.01 -2.57
CA LEU A 271 18.74 6.02 -1.56
C LEU A 271 19.76 4.86 -1.52
N PHE A 272 20.40 4.52 -2.64
CA PHE A 272 21.33 3.41 -2.78
C PHE A 272 22.29 3.41 -4.02
N SER A 273 23.49 4.04 -4.12
CA SER A 273 24.33 4.28 -5.33
C SER A 273 25.54 3.43 -5.74
N SER A 274 25.47 2.61 -6.83
CA SER A 274 26.48 1.63 -7.40
C SER A 274 27.95 2.09 -7.45
N LYS A 275 28.89 1.49 -6.68
CA LYS A 275 30.32 1.27 -7.03
C LYS A 275 31.15 0.41 -6.03
N LEU A 276 31.79 -0.65 -6.57
CA LEU A 276 32.77 -1.64 -6.00
C LEU A 276 32.34 -2.86 -5.14
N ILE A 277 31.65 -3.85 -5.73
CA ILE A 277 31.48 -5.17 -5.08
C ILE A 277 32.84 -5.91 -5.13
N SER A 278 33.65 -5.76 -4.08
CA SER A 278 34.88 -6.53 -3.86
C SER A 278 34.72 -7.56 -2.73
N THR A 279 34.33 -8.78 -3.12
CA THR A 279 34.80 -10.12 -2.70
C THR A 279 35.25 -10.49 -1.26
N ARG A 280 34.99 -9.74 -0.19
CA ARG A 280 35.17 -10.26 1.20
C ARG A 280 34.10 -9.91 2.22
N SER A 281 33.25 -8.91 1.96
CA SER A 281 32.18 -8.45 2.86
C SER A 281 30.90 -9.28 2.78
N THR A 282 30.71 -10.05 1.71
CA THR A 282 29.43 -10.68 1.35
C THR A 282 28.97 -11.81 2.27
N VAL A 283 29.89 -12.50 2.97
CA VAL A 283 29.54 -13.70 3.76
C VAL A 283 28.81 -13.32 5.06
N LYS A 284 29.35 -12.38 5.84
CA LYS A 284 28.70 -11.90 7.09
C LYS A 284 27.39 -11.15 6.84
N GLU A 285 27.29 -10.46 5.70
CA GLU A 285 26.11 -9.69 5.33
C GLU A 285 24.95 -10.61 4.90
N VAL A 286 25.24 -11.65 4.10
CA VAL A 286 24.25 -12.69 3.77
C VAL A 286 23.86 -13.48 5.02
N GLU A 287 24.80 -13.80 5.92
CA GLU A 287 24.51 -14.46 7.20
C GLU A 287 23.59 -13.62 8.10
N ALA A 288 23.81 -12.31 8.23
CA ALA A 288 22.92 -11.43 8.99
C ALA A 288 21.50 -11.37 8.41
N TYR A 289 21.37 -11.42 7.08
CA TYR A 289 20.07 -11.48 6.39
C TYR A 289 19.37 -12.84 6.54
N GLU A 290 20.07 -13.94 6.38
CA GLU A 290 19.51 -15.27 6.59
C GLU A 290 19.07 -15.43 8.07
N CYS A 291 19.84 -14.89 9.03
CA CYS A 291 19.43 -14.81 10.43
C CYS A 291 18.23 -13.87 10.69
N ALA A 292 18.04 -12.82 9.90
CA ALA A 292 16.91 -11.89 10.05
C ALA A 292 15.62 -12.38 9.36
N LYS A 293 15.73 -13.31 8.41
CA LYS A 293 14.59 -13.93 7.72
C LYS A 293 13.76 -14.82 8.65
N GLU A 294 14.38 -15.35 9.69
CA GLU A 294 13.73 -16.11 10.77
C GLU A 294 13.19 -15.22 11.90
N SER A 295 13.34 -13.89 11.79
CA SER A 295 12.84 -12.97 12.81
C SER A 295 11.35 -12.68 12.62
N ASP A 296 10.62 -12.62 13.74
CA ASP A 296 9.22 -12.26 13.74
C ASP A 296 8.98 -10.85 13.20
N MET A 297 7.83 -10.68 12.54
CA MET A 297 7.35 -9.38 12.10
C MET A 297 6.91 -8.56 13.31
N PHE A 298 7.20 -7.26 13.30
CA PHE A 298 6.73 -6.34 14.33
C PHE A 298 6.44 -4.95 13.74
N TYR A 299 5.61 -4.19 14.43
CA TYR A 299 5.29 -2.81 14.08
C TYR A 299 6.04 -1.81 14.97
N SER A 300 6.44 -0.68 14.42
CA SER A 300 6.99 0.43 15.23
C SER A 300 6.82 1.77 14.53
N THR A 301 6.98 2.84 15.29
CA THR A 301 7.03 4.21 14.75
C THR A 301 8.31 4.53 14.00
N LEU A 302 9.35 3.71 14.20
CA LEU A 302 10.63 3.84 13.51
C LEU A 302 10.75 2.83 12.36
N PRO A 303 11.27 3.25 11.19
CA PRO A 303 11.63 2.32 10.12
C PRO A 303 12.93 1.60 10.49
N VAL A 304 12.85 0.28 10.69
CA VAL A 304 14.01 -0.57 10.95
C VAL A 304 14.47 -1.19 9.63
N CYS A 305 13.70 -2.13 9.12
CA CYS A 305 13.82 -2.75 7.80
C CYS A 305 12.72 -3.81 7.64
N HIS A 306 12.49 -4.25 6.42
CA HIS A 306 11.67 -5.44 6.13
C HIS A 306 12.52 -6.47 5.41
N ALA A 307 13.25 -7.31 6.16
CA ALA A 307 14.21 -8.27 5.64
C ALA A 307 13.61 -9.20 4.56
N GLY A 308 12.38 -9.69 4.76
CA GLY A 308 11.71 -10.56 3.79
C GLY A 308 11.46 -9.94 2.41
N LEU A 309 11.34 -8.60 2.34
CA LEU A 309 11.14 -7.85 1.09
C LEU A 309 12.42 -7.12 0.64
N ARG A 310 13.49 -7.19 1.45
CA ARG A 310 14.74 -6.45 1.26
C ARG A 310 14.51 -4.95 1.07
N LEU A 311 13.65 -4.38 1.91
CA LEU A 311 13.32 -2.96 1.92
C LEU A 311 13.86 -2.28 3.19
N PRO A 312 14.39 -1.04 3.10
CA PRO A 312 14.82 -0.28 4.28
C PRO A 312 13.65 0.14 5.17
N GLN A 313 12.46 0.20 4.59
CA GLN A 313 11.22 0.53 5.28
C GLN A 313 10.04 0.00 4.48
N TYR A 314 8.99 -0.37 5.21
CA TYR A 314 7.74 -0.83 4.63
C TYR A 314 6.62 -0.51 5.61
N ALA A 315 5.44 -0.16 5.10
CA ALA A 315 4.26 0.11 5.91
C ALA A 315 3.02 -0.28 5.11
N ALA A 316 1.97 -0.74 5.76
CA ALA A 316 0.74 -1.16 5.08
C ALA A 316 -0.25 0.00 4.98
N PHE A 317 -0.88 0.19 3.82
CA PHE A 317 -1.90 1.22 3.58
C PHE A 317 -3.16 0.68 2.86
N GLY A 318 -3.02 -0.30 1.97
CA GLY A 318 -4.06 -0.68 1.00
C GLY A 318 -5.26 -1.48 1.51
N ALA A 319 -5.40 -1.77 2.81
CA ALA A 319 -6.47 -2.63 3.34
C ALA A 319 -7.07 -2.12 4.68
N PRO A 320 -7.63 -0.89 4.73
CA PRO A 320 -8.00 -0.24 5.98
C PRO A 320 -9.28 -0.79 6.66
N LEU A 321 -10.07 -1.64 6.01
CA LEU A 321 -11.27 -2.27 6.58
C LEU A 321 -10.98 -3.61 7.25
N ARG A 322 -9.82 -4.23 6.99
CA ARG A 322 -9.42 -5.52 7.56
C ARG A 322 -8.03 -5.58 8.21
N CYS A 323 -7.19 -4.56 8.01
CA CYS A 323 -5.88 -4.47 8.68
C CYS A 323 -5.81 -3.22 9.59
N PRO A 324 -5.62 -3.38 10.92
CA PRO A 324 -5.64 -2.25 11.85
C PRO A 324 -4.52 -1.25 11.56
N VAL A 325 -3.35 -1.77 11.19
CA VAL A 325 -2.20 -0.95 10.84
C VAL A 325 -2.45 -0.19 9.53
N SER A 326 -3.10 -0.82 8.55
CA SER A 326 -3.50 -0.10 7.33
C SER A 326 -4.50 1.00 7.63
N LEU A 327 -5.43 0.76 8.56
CA LEU A 327 -6.38 1.79 8.98
C LEU A 327 -5.68 2.98 9.65
N ILE A 328 -4.79 2.73 10.61
CA ILE A 328 -4.05 3.78 11.32
C ILE A 328 -3.24 4.61 10.32
N ASN A 329 -2.49 3.95 9.44
CA ASN A 329 -1.66 4.61 8.43
C ASN A 329 -2.51 5.37 7.39
N PHE A 330 -3.65 4.81 6.99
CA PHE A 330 -4.61 5.49 6.12
C PHE A 330 -5.12 6.78 6.75
N LEU A 331 -5.52 6.75 8.02
CA LEU A 331 -6.06 7.93 8.71
C LEU A 331 -5.03 9.05 8.83
N GLN A 332 -3.76 8.71 9.11
CA GLN A 332 -2.66 9.67 9.09
C GLN A 332 -2.46 10.29 7.71
N LEU A 333 -2.41 9.46 6.66
CA LEU A 333 -2.22 9.91 5.29
C LEU A 333 -3.39 10.76 4.78
N SER A 334 -4.62 10.39 5.14
CA SER A 334 -5.83 11.12 4.81
C SER A 334 -5.86 12.50 5.48
N ALA A 335 -5.45 12.60 6.75
CA ALA A 335 -5.34 13.89 7.44
C ALA A 335 -4.37 14.83 6.72
N VAL A 336 -3.20 14.32 6.31
CA VAL A 336 -2.21 15.08 5.53
C VAL A 336 -2.79 15.52 4.18
N ALA A 337 -3.51 14.65 3.48
CA ALA A 337 -4.12 14.97 2.18
C ALA A 337 -5.22 16.05 2.28
N LEU A 338 -5.84 16.21 3.45
CA LEU A 338 -6.87 17.21 3.71
C LEU A 338 -6.36 18.48 4.40
N ASP A 339 -5.06 18.59 4.64
CA ASP A 339 -4.45 19.64 5.47
C ASP A 339 -5.13 19.75 6.85
N LYS A 340 -5.32 18.61 7.51
CA LYS A 340 -5.98 18.47 8.82
C LYS A 340 -5.02 17.96 9.87
N GLU A 341 -5.37 18.22 11.13
CA GLU A 341 -4.65 17.67 12.28
C GLU A 341 -4.67 16.13 12.23
N MET A 342 -3.49 15.55 12.43
CA MET A 342 -3.28 14.12 12.43
C MET A 342 -3.96 13.47 13.65
N PRO A 343 -4.69 12.35 13.46
CA PRO A 343 -5.50 11.77 14.53
C PRO A 343 -4.69 11.12 15.66
N PHE A 344 -3.43 10.75 15.41
CA PHE A 344 -2.56 10.12 16.41
C PHE A 344 -1.21 10.83 16.48
N SER A 345 -0.77 11.14 17.69
CA SER A 345 0.60 11.60 17.96
C SER A 345 1.60 10.44 17.86
N ILE A 346 2.90 10.76 17.82
CA ILE A 346 3.95 9.73 17.84
C ILE A 346 3.90 8.85 19.09
N THR A 347 3.51 9.41 20.24
CA THR A 347 3.35 8.68 21.50
C THR A 347 2.19 7.68 21.41
N ASP A 348 1.09 8.09 20.77
CA ASP A 348 -0.08 7.22 20.56
C ASP A 348 0.26 6.05 19.66
N LEU A 349 0.96 6.33 18.56
CA LEU A 349 1.45 5.29 17.67
C LEU A 349 2.45 4.35 18.37
N GLY A 350 3.30 4.89 19.25
CA GLY A 350 4.18 4.08 20.11
C GLY A 350 3.39 3.09 20.97
N GLY A 351 2.38 3.58 21.69
CA GLY A 351 1.48 2.75 22.49
C GLY A 351 0.74 1.70 21.66
N LEU A 352 0.17 2.11 20.52
CA LEU A 352 -0.49 1.22 19.56
C LEU A 352 0.45 0.11 19.05
N SER A 353 1.68 0.47 18.67
CA SER A 353 2.64 -0.50 18.14
C SER A 353 3.02 -1.54 19.18
N ASN A 354 3.28 -1.13 20.42
CA ASN A 354 3.56 -2.04 21.54
C ASN A 354 2.38 -2.97 21.79
N HIS A 355 1.16 -2.41 21.75
CA HIS A 355 -0.04 -3.17 21.96
C HIS A 355 -0.26 -4.22 20.85
N ILE A 356 -0.16 -3.83 19.57
CA ILE A 356 -0.29 -4.75 18.43
C ILE A 356 0.76 -5.86 18.53
N ASN A 357 2.01 -5.50 18.82
CA ASN A 357 3.13 -6.45 18.92
C ASN A 357 3.00 -7.45 20.07
N ALA A 358 2.18 -7.16 21.08
CA ALA A 358 1.92 -8.11 22.17
C ALA A 358 0.92 -9.21 21.78
N HIS A 359 0.25 -9.08 20.64
CA HIS A 359 -0.85 -9.95 20.19
C HIS A 359 -0.65 -10.54 18.79
N ILE A 360 0.51 -10.33 18.19
CA ILE A 360 0.99 -11.03 16.98
C ILE A 360 2.13 -11.95 17.38
#